data_AF-A0A7W0H1E5-F1
#
_entry.id   AF-A0A7W0H1E5-F1
#
_cell.length_a   1.000
_cell.length_b   1.000
_cell.length_c   1.000
_cell.angle_alpha   90.00
_cell.angle_beta   90.00
_cell.angle_gamma   90.00
#
_symmetry.space_group_name_H-M   'P 1'
#
loop_
_entity.id
_entity.type
_entity.pdbx_description
1 polymer ?
#
loop_
_entity_poly.entity_id
_entity_poly.type
_entity_poly.pdbx_seq_one_letter_code
_entity_poly.pdbx_strand_id
1 'polypeptide(L)'
;MAKRPSTPSELREAVERTVQATVGSAERQRDRTQGAIDDIAGTVDNLRRGAEASLARGRRALDDARPASHEDIRELRAEVRRIGRRLDEIEERLPAKRSGLPAKRSGSTAKRSGSTAKKSGSSAARRKPPSS
;
A
#
# COMPACT_ATOMS: atom_id res chain seq x y z
N MET A 1 -17.81 21.53 70.52
CA MET A 1 -18.58 22.77 70.28
C MET A 1 -17.59 23.86 69.88
N ALA A 2 -17.72 24.44 68.69
CA ALA A 2 -16.82 25.52 68.24
C ALA A 2 -17.10 26.80 69.05
N LYS A 3 -16.04 27.38 69.63
CA LYS A 3 -16.13 28.59 70.46
C LYS A 3 -16.51 29.78 69.56
N ARG A 4 -17.59 30.49 69.89
CA ARG A 4 -18.00 31.66 69.12
C ARG A 4 -17.00 32.80 69.36
N PRO A 5 -16.46 33.42 68.29
CA PRO A 5 -15.60 34.58 68.45
C PRO A 5 -16.39 35.72 69.09
N SER A 6 -15.81 36.30 70.13
CA SER A 6 -16.41 37.29 71.01
C SER A 6 -15.74 38.67 70.91
N THR A 7 -14.58 38.74 70.24
CA THR A 7 -13.84 39.98 69.98
C THR A 7 -13.61 40.22 68.48
N PRO A 8 -13.46 41.49 68.04
CA PRO A 8 -13.18 41.83 66.64
C PRO A 8 -11.90 41.18 66.08
N SER A 9 -10.89 40.92 66.91
CA SER A 9 -9.66 40.23 66.53
C SER A 9 -9.89 38.74 66.24
N GLU A 10 -10.70 38.06 67.06
CA GLU A 10 -11.05 36.65 66.84
C GLU A 10 -11.88 36.46 65.56
N LEU A 11 -12.73 37.44 65.21
CA LEU A 11 -13.44 37.46 63.94
C LEU A 11 -12.49 37.61 62.74
N ARG A 12 -11.51 38.51 62.84
CA ARG A 12 -10.49 38.68 61.79
C ARG A 12 -9.69 37.41 61.59
N GLU A 13 -9.22 36.78 62.66
CA GLU A 13 -8.46 35.53 62.60
C GLU A 13 -9.29 34.39 61.99
N ALA A 14 -10.57 34.28 62.37
CA ALA A 14 -11.48 33.28 61.79
C ALA A 14 -11.67 33.49 60.29
N VAL A 15 -11.84 34.74 59.85
CA VAL A 15 -11.97 35.10 58.43
C VAL A 15 -10.67 34.83 57.68
N GLU A 16 -9.53 35.25 58.20
CA GLU A 16 -8.21 34.97 57.59
C GLU A 16 -7.96 33.47 57.43
N ARG A 17 -8.33 32.67 58.45
CA ARG A 17 -8.26 31.21 58.38
C ARG A 17 -9.18 30.63 57.31
N THR A 18 -10.40 31.14 57.17
CA THR A 18 -11.31 30.70 56.10
C THR A 18 -10.80 31.09 54.72
N VAL A 19 -10.31 32.33 54.55
CA VAL A 19 -9.73 32.79 53.29
C VAL A 19 -8.52 31.94 52.91
N GLN A 20 -7.60 31.68 53.86
CA GLN A 20 -6.46 30.78 53.62
C GLN A 20 -6.92 29.36 53.26
N ALA A 21 -7.95 28.83 53.93
CA ALA A 21 -8.51 27.53 53.60
C ALA A 21 -9.13 27.49 52.19
N THR A 22 -9.84 28.54 51.78
CA THR A 22 -10.43 28.66 50.44
C THR A 22 -9.37 28.82 49.37
N VAL A 23 -8.36 29.67 49.59
CA VAL A 23 -7.23 29.85 48.66
C VAL A 23 -6.47 28.55 48.49
N GLY A 24 -6.09 27.87 49.59
CA GLY A 24 -5.42 26.58 49.50
C GLY A 24 -6.29 25.49 48.85
N SER A 25 -7.62 25.55 48.99
CA SER A 25 -8.53 24.65 48.28
C SER A 25 -8.58 24.94 46.78
N ALA A 26 -8.61 26.22 46.40
CA ALA A 26 -8.63 26.66 45.01
C ALA A 26 -7.31 26.33 44.29
N GLU A 27 -6.16 26.51 44.95
CA GLU A 27 -4.85 26.12 44.42
C GLU A 27 -4.79 24.62 44.15
N ARG A 28 -5.15 23.78 45.13
CA ARG A 28 -5.20 22.33 44.93
C ARG A 28 -6.16 21.88 43.83
N GLN A 29 -7.27 22.61 43.64
CA GLN A 29 -8.20 22.34 42.55
C GLN A 29 -7.59 22.71 41.21
N ARG A 30 -6.92 23.87 41.13
CA ARG A 30 -6.22 24.32 39.93
C ARG A 30 -5.11 23.34 39.52
N ASP A 31 -4.28 22.90 40.45
CA ASP A 31 -3.20 21.95 40.16
C ASP A 31 -3.73 20.63 39.59
N ARG A 32 -4.83 20.13 40.16
CA ARG A 32 -5.52 18.92 39.65
C ARG A 32 -6.10 19.12 38.25
N THR A 33 -6.73 20.27 38.00
CA THR A 33 -7.28 20.59 36.68
C THR A 33 -6.16 20.80 35.64
N GLN A 34 -5.06 21.44 36.02
CA GLN A 34 -3.90 21.61 35.13
C GLN A 34 -3.26 20.28 34.77
N GLY A 35 -3.04 19.39 35.75
CA GLY A 35 -2.54 18.04 35.47
C GLY A 35 -3.44 17.27 34.50
N ALA A 36 -4.76 17.33 34.68
CA ALA A 36 -5.70 16.69 33.75
C ALA A 36 -5.66 17.29 32.33
N ILE A 37 -5.44 18.62 32.22
CA ILE A 37 -5.27 19.30 30.93
C ILE A 37 -3.97 18.86 30.26
N ASP A 38 -2.89 18.76 31.02
CA ASP A 38 -1.57 18.33 30.52
C ASP A 38 -1.61 16.88 30.04
N ASP A 39 -2.31 16.00 30.76
CA ASP A 39 -2.54 14.61 30.35
C ASP A 39 -3.31 14.56 29.02
N ILE A 40 -4.39 15.35 28.89
CA ILE A 40 -5.17 15.44 27.65
C ILE A 40 -4.27 15.95 26.51
N ALA A 41 -3.50 17.01 26.73
CA ALA A 41 -2.56 17.53 25.74
C ALA A 41 -1.57 16.45 25.28
N GLY A 42 -1.01 15.68 26.22
CA GLY A 42 -0.14 14.55 25.92
C GLY A 42 -0.83 13.46 25.10
N THR A 43 -2.08 13.10 25.42
CA THR A 43 -2.83 12.11 24.64
C THR A 43 -3.13 12.58 23.22
N VAL A 44 -3.46 13.86 23.03
CA VAL A 44 -3.72 14.46 21.71
C VAL A 44 -2.45 14.47 20.87
N ASP A 45 -1.30 14.83 21.45
CA ASP A 45 -0.03 14.81 20.72
C ASP A 45 0.39 13.39 20.32
N ASN A 46 0.18 12.41 21.18
CA ASN A 46 0.41 11.00 20.86
C ASN A 46 -0.51 10.52 19.72
N LEU A 47 -1.79 10.89 19.77
CA LEU A 47 -2.75 10.57 18.72
C LEU A 47 -2.35 11.22 17.39
N ARG A 48 -1.97 12.51 17.41
CA ARG A 48 -1.50 13.23 16.23
C ARG A 48 -0.29 12.54 15.60
N ARG A 49 0.73 12.24 16.41
CA ARG A 49 1.95 11.55 15.94
C ARG A 49 1.64 10.16 15.38
N GLY A 50 0.72 9.42 16.02
CA GLY A 50 0.28 8.11 15.54
C GLY A 50 -0.50 8.18 14.23
N ALA A 51 -1.36 9.19 14.08
CA ALA A 51 -2.11 9.45 12.85
C ALA A 51 -1.19 9.85 11.70
N GLU A 52 -0.22 10.74 11.94
CA GLU A 52 0.79 11.15 10.94
C GLU A 52 1.61 9.95 10.45
N ALA A 53 2.09 9.10 11.38
CA ALA A 53 2.81 7.88 11.02
C ALA A 53 1.95 6.91 10.20
N SER A 54 0.66 6.82 10.52
CA SER A 54 -0.29 5.94 9.82
C SER A 54 -0.65 6.49 8.43
N LEU A 55 -0.80 7.80 8.28
CA LEU A 55 -0.99 8.47 7.00
C LEU A 55 0.25 8.31 6.10
N ALA A 56 1.46 8.46 6.66
CA ALA A 56 2.69 8.26 5.91
C ALA A 56 2.82 6.82 5.39
N ARG A 57 2.46 5.82 6.20
CA ARG A 57 2.42 4.42 5.79
C ARG A 57 1.31 4.15 4.76
N GLY A 58 0.12 4.68 5.00
CA GLY A 58 -1.02 4.53 4.10
C GLY A 58 -0.74 5.13 2.72
N ARG A 59 -0.10 6.30 2.66
CA ARG A 59 0.28 6.94 1.40
C ARG A 59 1.22 6.07 0.58
N ARG A 60 2.26 5.50 1.20
CA ARG A 60 3.19 4.57 0.50
C ARG A 60 2.47 3.33 0.00
N ALA A 61 1.61 2.74 0.83
CA ALA A 61 0.83 1.57 0.43
C ALA A 61 -0.13 1.87 -0.73
N LEU A 62 -0.71 3.08 -0.77
CA LEU A 62 -1.56 3.53 -1.87
C LEU A 62 -0.75 3.83 -3.14
N ASP A 63 0.47 4.37 -2.99
CA ASP A 63 1.37 4.58 -4.12
C ASP A 63 1.80 3.23 -4.72
N ASP A 64 2.11 2.23 -3.90
CA ASP A 64 2.45 0.87 -4.34
C ASP A 64 1.26 0.14 -4.96
N ALA A 65 0.04 0.38 -4.45
CA ALA A 65 -1.19 -0.18 -4.98
C ALA A 65 -1.79 0.64 -6.13
N ARG A 66 -1.14 1.74 -6.53
CA ARG A 66 -1.66 2.64 -7.55
C ARG A 66 -1.68 1.91 -8.90
N PRO A 67 -2.84 1.85 -9.58
CA PRO A 67 -2.90 1.30 -10.93
C PRO A 67 -1.97 2.07 -11.88
N ALA A 68 -1.23 1.35 -12.72
CA ALA A 68 -0.37 1.96 -13.74
C ALA A 68 -1.20 2.88 -14.65
N SER A 69 -0.71 4.10 -14.86
CA SER A 69 -1.35 5.07 -15.73
C SER A 69 -1.16 4.71 -17.21
N HIS A 70 -1.95 5.35 -18.08
CA HIS A 70 -1.78 5.20 -19.52
C HIS A 70 -0.39 5.65 -20.01
N GLU A 71 0.19 6.67 -19.36
CA GLU A 71 1.52 7.17 -19.67
C GLU A 71 2.61 6.15 -19.28
N ASP A 72 2.50 5.55 -18.09
CA ASP A 72 3.41 4.47 -17.64
C ASP A 72 3.38 3.29 -18.62
N ILE A 73 2.18 2.90 -19.06
CA ILE A 73 2.00 1.82 -20.05
C ILE A 73 2.62 2.21 -21.39
N ARG A 74 2.48 3.47 -21.81
CA ARG A 74 3.07 3.97 -23.06
C ARG A 74 4.60 3.98 -22.99
N GLU A 75 5.17 4.39 -21.87
CA GLU A 75 6.61 4.37 -21.60
C GLU A 75 7.16 2.94 -21.58
N LEU A 76 6.54 2.04 -20.83
CA LEU A 76 6.89 0.61 -20.79
C LEU A 76 6.85 -0.01 -22.18
N ARG A 77 5.83 0.30 -22.99
CA ARG A 77 5.75 -0.19 -24.38
C ARG A 77 6.89 0.35 -25.25
N ALA A 78 7.32 1.59 -25.04
CA ALA A 78 8.45 2.15 -25.76
C ALA A 78 9.77 1.47 -25.34
N GLU A 79 9.94 1.19 -24.05
CA GLU A 79 11.09 0.46 -23.52
C GLU A 79 11.16 -0.97 -24.06
N VAL A 80 10.06 -1.72 -24.01
CA VAL A 80 9.98 -3.09 -24.54
C VAL A 80 10.36 -3.12 -26.03
N ARG A 81 9.90 -2.15 -26.82
CA ARG A 81 10.29 -2.03 -28.23
C ARG A 81 11.77 -1.71 -28.42
N ARG A 82 12.35 -0.89 -27.55
CA ARG A 82 13.79 -0.59 -27.58
C ARG A 82 14.61 -1.83 -27.25
N ILE A 83 14.19 -2.59 -26.25
CA ILE A 83 14.81 -3.87 -25.88
C ILE A 83 14.71 -4.85 -27.06
N GLY A 84 13.54 -4.98 -27.69
CA GLY A 84 13.37 -5.83 -28.87
C GLY A 84 14.36 -5.51 -29.98
N ARG A 85 14.46 -4.24 -30.40
CA ARG A 85 15.44 -3.82 -31.42
C ARG A 85 16.89 -4.14 -31.03
N ARG A 86 17.25 -3.92 -29.77
CA ARG A 86 18.60 -4.25 -29.28
C ARG A 86 18.87 -5.75 -29.31
N LEU A 87 17.86 -6.58 -29.04
CA LEU A 87 17.98 -8.03 -29.15
C LEU A 87 18.16 -8.44 -30.61
N ASP A 88 17.38 -7.88 -31.54
CA ASP A 88 17.51 -8.14 -32.97
C ASP A 88 18.95 -7.80 -33.45
N GLU A 89 19.48 -6.63 -33.09
CA GLU A 89 20.86 -6.24 -33.41
C GLU A 89 21.91 -7.18 -32.81
N ILE A 90 21.67 -7.70 -31.61
CA ILE A 90 22.56 -8.68 -30.98
C ILE A 90 22.49 -10.01 -31.73
N GLU A 91 21.29 -10.47 -32.09
CA GLU A 91 21.08 -11.70 -32.86
C GLU A 91 21.72 -11.64 -34.24
N GLU A 92 21.66 -10.49 -34.93
CA GLU A 92 22.34 -10.27 -36.21
C GLU A 92 23.88 -10.31 -36.07
N ARG A 93 24.42 -9.86 -34.93
CA ARG A 93 25.86 -9.83 -34.66
C ARG A 93 26.39 -11.15 -34.11
N LEU A 94 25.52 -12.03 -33.63
CA LEU A 94 25.89 -13.38 -33.25
C LEU A 94 26.14 -14.20 -34.53
N PRO A 95 27.29 -14.88 -34.66
CA PRO A 95 27.50 -15.76 -35.80
C PRO A 95 26.41 -16.83 -35.77
N ALA A 96 25.63 -16.93 -36.86
CA ALA A 96 24.61 -17.95 -37.01
C ALA A 96 25.22 -19.29 -36.59
N LYS A 97 24.74 -19.84 -35.47
CA LYS A 97 25.21 -21.12 -34.96
C LYS A 97 24.79 -22.16 -36.00
N ARG A 98 25.72 -22.40 -36.94
CA ARG A 98 25.67 -23.30 -38.09
C ARG A 98 24.31 -23.99 -38.26
N SER A 99 23.43 -23.39 -39.05
CA SER A 99 22.43 -24.14 -39.83
C SER A 99 23.21 -24.98 -40.86
N GLY A 100 23.90 -26.01 -40.38
CA GLY A 100 24.84 -26.82 -41.11
C GLY A 100 24.63 -28.29 -40.78
N LEU A 101 23.38 -28.74 -40.82
CA LEU A 101 23.07 -30.13 -41.12
C LEU A 101 22.71 -30.17 -42.60
N PRO A 102 23.56 -30.69 -43.51
CA PRO A 102 23.08 -31.05 -44.82
C PRO A 102 22.06 -32.17 -44.61
N ALA A 103 20.79 -31.86 -44.85
CA ALA A 103 19.76 -32.87 -45.02
C ALA A 103 20.28 -33.87 -46.06
N LYS A 104 20.60 -35.08 -45.59
CA LYS A 104 21.05 -36.20 -46.40
C LYS A 104 19.93 -36.47 -47.41
N ARG A 105 20.01 -35.87 -48.61
CA ARG A 105 19.15 -36.20 -49.75
C ARG A 105 19.53 -37.61 -50.20
N SER A 106 19.05 -38.63 -49.48
CA SER A 106 18.97 -39.99 -50.02
C SER A 106 17.81 -40.02 -51.01
N GLY A 107 18.06 -39.49 -52.20
CA GLY A 107 17.18 -39.62 -53.35
C GLY A 107 17.72 -40.65 -54.34
N SER A 108 18.01 -41.86 -53.89
CA SER A 108 18.26 -43.00 -54.77
C SER A 108 16.99 -43.85 -54.86
N THR A 109 16.28 -43.67 -55.97
CA THR A 109 15.45 -44.69 -56.65
C THR A 109 14.95 -45.87 -55.82
N ALA A 110 13.67 -45.83 -55.42
CA ALA A 110 12.89 -47.03 -55.14
C ALA A 110 11.52 -46.90 -55.80
N LYS A 111 11.40 -47.57 -56.95
CA LYS A 111 10.19 -47.82 -57.71
C LYS A 111 9.38 -48.91 -56.99
N ARG A 112 8.16 -48.62 -56.53
CA ARG A 112 7.06 -49.58 -56.16
C ARG A 112 5.85 -48.78 -55.68
N SER A 113 4.85 -48.48 -56.52
CA SER A 113 3.66 -49.30 -56.88
C SER A 113 2.67 -49.55 -55.74
N GLY A 114 1.41 -49.08 -55.92
CA GLY A 114 0.21 -49.41 -55.12
C GLY A 114 0.05 -48.53 -53.88
N SER A 115 -1.13 -48.08 -53.45
CA SER A 115 -2.53 -48.32 -53.82
C SER A 115 -3.42 -47.35 -53.03
N THR A 116 -4.42 -46.75 -53.70
CA THR A 116 -5.78 -46.38 -53.22
C THR A 116 -6.05 -45.89 -51.78
N ALA A 117 -6.69 -44.72 -51.67
CA ALA A 117 -7.89 -44.37 -50.88
C ALA A 117 -7.85 -42.85 -50.55
N LYS A 118 -8.64 -41.93 -51.13
CA LYS A 118 -10.11 -41.75 -51.17
C LYS A 118 -10.81 -41.76 -49.81
N LYS A 119 -11.02 -40.57 -49.22
CA LYS A 119 -12.25 -40.04 -48.56
C LYS A 119 -11.86 -38.91 -47.59
N SER A 120 -12.26 -37.66 -47.80
CA SER A 120 -13.61 -37.05 -47.70
C SER A 120 -14.03 -36.71 -46.26
N GLY A 121 -14.58 -35.50 -46.08
CA GLY A 121 -15.54 -35.15 -45.04
C GLY A 121 -14.94 -34.28 -43.93
N SER A 122 -15.15 -32.96 -43.86
CA SER A 122 -16.39 -32.18 -43.74
C SER A 122 -16.83 -31.96 -42.28
N SER A 123 -16.77 -30.68 -41.89
CA SER A 123 -17.81 -29.89 -41.19
C SER A 123 -18.14 -30.06 -39.70
N ALA A 124 -18.60 -28.92 -39.18
CA ALA A 124 -19.53 -28.68 -38.07
C ALA A 124 -18.85 -28.42 -36.70
N ALA A 125 -18.66 -27.18 -36.26
CA ALA A 125 -19.64 -26.16 -35.84
C ALA A 125 -20.38 -26.48 -34.52
N ARG A 126 -20.43 -25.44 -33.66
CA ARG A 126 -21.49 -25.15 -32.65
C ARG A 126 -21.33 -25.96 -31.32
N ARG A 127 -21.48 -25.45 -30.08
CA ARG A 127 -22.31 -24.40 -29.45
C ARG A 127 -21.77 -23.98 -28.06
N LYS A 128 -22.25 -22.81 -27.62
CA LYS A 128 -22.10 -22.04 -26.36
C LYS A 128 -22.61 -22.80 -25.10
N PRO A 129 -22.09 -22.51 -23.88
CA PRO A 129 -22.54 -23.13 -22.62
C PRO A 129 -23.69 -22.36 -21.93
N PRO A 130 -24.51 -23.02 -21.08
CA PRO A 130 -25.37 -22.34 -20.12
C PRO A 130 -24.73 -22.21 -18.72
N SER A 131 -25.14 -21.14 -18.05
CA SER A 131 -24.80 -20.67 -16.71
C SER A 131 -25.49 -21.44 -15.59
N SER A 132 -24.85 -21.49 -14.43
CA SER A 132 -25.45 -21.61 -13.09
C SER A 132 -24.66 -20.74 -12.13
#